data_AF-A0A9D9IN29-F1
#
_entry.id   AF-A0A9D9IN29-F1
#
_cell.length_a   1.000
_cell.length_b   1.000
_cell.length_c   1.000
_cell.angle_alpha   90.00
_cell.angle_beta   90.00
_cell.angle_gamma   90.00
#
_symmetry.space_group_name_H-M   'P 1'
#
loop_
_entity.id
_entity.type
_entity.pdbx_description
1 polymer ?
#
loop_
_entity_poly.entity_id
_entity_poly.type
_entity_poly.pdbx_seq_one_letter_code
_entity_poly.pdbx_strand_id
1 'polypeptide(L)'
;MKRETVTSAQNPKIRTLLALQEKSRLRREQGLFVVEGRRELGHCLDAGFIPDTLFVCREIISDTDLDDIIGKAEDVMHKVQDPDLQVIEIPAALYDKVAYRGGTEGIIAEMK
;
A
#
# COMPACT_ATOMS: atom_id res chain seq x y z
N MET A 1 2.58 11.53 -7.48
CA MET A 1 2.46 11.13 -6.05
C MET A 1 1.54 12.09 -5.29
N LYS A 2 0.52 11.58 -4.61
CA LYS A 2 -0.37 12.35 -3.70
C LYS A 2 -0.24 11.80 -2.27
N ARG A 3 -0.12 12.66 -1.27
CA ARG A 3 0.01 12.27 0.16
C ARG A 3 -1.21 12.70 0.96
N GLU A 4 -1.74 11.81 1.80
CA GLU A 4 -2.88 12.07 2.68
C GLU A 4 -2.70 11.33 4.02
N THR A 5 -3.22 11.88 5.12
CA THR A 5 -3.29 11.17 6.40
C THR A 5 -4.72 10.73 6.67
N VAL A 6 -4.92 9.45 6.97
CA VAL A 6 -6.23 8.88 7.29
C VAL A 6 -6.20 8.23 8.67
N THR A 7 -7.11 8.64 9.55
CA THR A 7 -7.19 8.13 10.93
C THR A 7 -8.44 7.32 11.22
N SER A 8 -9.41 7.30 10.30
CA SER A 8 -10.70 6.62 10.49
C SER A 8 -10.82 5.36 9.64
N ALA A 9 -11.19 4.24 10.28
CA ALA A 9 -11.54 3.00 9.59
C ALA A 9 -12.79 3.11 8.70
N GLN A 10 -13.60 4.15 8.90
CA GLN A 10 -14.76 4.43 8.06
C GLN A 10 -14.41 5.20 6.78
N ASN A 11 -13.15 5.65 6.63
CA ASN A 11 -12.70 6.30 5.41
C ASN A 11 -12.90 5.36 4.21
N PRO A 12 -13.45 5.85 3.07
CA PRO A 12 -13.70 5.03 1.90
C PRO A 12 -12.48 4.23 1.42
N LYS A 13 -11.28 4.81 1.48
CA LYS A 13 -10.04 4.15 1.04
C LYS A 13 -9.71 2.94 1.90
N ILE A 14 -9.87 3.06 3.22
CA ILE A 14 -9.67 1.96 4.17
C ILE A 14 -10.71 0.85 3.96
N ARG A 15 -11.97 1.23 3.71
CA ARG A 15 -13.02 0.26 3.39
C ARG A 15 -12.74 -0.48 2.09
N THR A 16 -12.19 0.19 1.09
CA THR A 16 -11.76 -0.43 -0.17
C THR A 16 -10.63 -1.42 0.07
N LEU A 17 -9.59 -1.03 0.81
CA LEU A 17 -8.48 -1.92 1.17
C LEU A 17 -8.97 -3.22 1.82
N LEU A 18 -9.79 -3.10 2.87
CA LEU A 18 -10.37 -4.25 3.57
C LEU A 18 -11.22 -5.13 2.63
N ALA A 19 -12.03 -4.50 1.77
CA ALA A 19 -12.85 -5.23 0.80
C ALA A 19 -12.00 -5.97 -0.24
N LEU A 20 -10.88 -5.39 -0.68
CA LEU A 20 -9.94 -6.03 -1.61
C LEU A 20 -9.24 -7.23 -0.96
N GLN A 21 -8.93 -7.18 0.33
CA GLN A 21 -8.38 -8.34 1.05
C GLN A 21 -9.39 -9.50 1.09
N GLU A 22 -10.65 -9.22 1.41
CA GLU A 22 -11.68 -10.26 1.59
C GLU A 22 -12.26 -10.81 0.28
N LYS A 23 -12.50 -9.95 -0.72
CA LYS A 23 -13.37 -10.28 -1.86
C LYS A 23 -12.57 -10.46 -3.15
N SER A 24 -12.38 -11.72 -3.54
CA SER A 24 -11.74 -12.09 -4.82
C SER A 24 -12.44 -11.49 -6.05
N ARG A 25 -13.77 -11.36 -6.02
CA ARG A 25 -14.53 -10.71 -7.09
C ARG A 25 -14.13 -9.24 -7.26
N LEU A 26 -13.98 -8.50 -6.17
CA LEU A 26 -13.61 -7.08 -6.21
C LEU A 26 -12.20 -6.90 -6.78
N ARG A 27 -11.25 -7.76 -6.37
CA ARG A 27 -9.89 -7.76 -6.93
C ARG A 27 -9.88 -7.92 -8.44
N ARG A 28 -10.70 -8.85 -8.97
CA ARG A 28 -10.84 -9.07 -10.42
C ARG A 28 -11.52 -7.90 -11.13
N GLU A 29 -12.55 -7.30 -10.52
CA GLU A 29 -13.28 -6.17 -11.10
C GLU A 29 -12.44 -4.90 -11.17
N GLN A 30 -11.63 -4.64 -10.13
CA GLN A 30 -10.77 -3.46 -10.07
C GLN A 30 -9.39 -3.66 -10.72
N GLY A 31 -9.00 -4.92 -11.00
CA GLY A 31 -7.65 -5.23 -11.44
C GLY A 31 -6.61 -4.94 -10.36
N LEU A 32 -6.99 -5.05 -9.09
CA LEU A 32 -6.14 -4.73 -7.95
C LEU A 32 -5.99 -5.93 -7.03
N PHE A 33 -4.82 -6.06 -6.42
CA PHE A 33 -4.57 -6.99 -5.33
C PHE A 33 -3.81 -6.31 -4.20
N VAL A 34 -3.92 -6.88 -3.00
CA VAL A 34 -3.30 -6.33 -1.79
C VAL A 34 -2.03 -7.10 -1.48
N VAL A 35 -0.96 -6.36 -1.21
CA VAL A 35 0.32 -6.88 -0.74
C VAL A 35 0.60 -6.26 0.63
N GLU A 36 0.90 -7.10 1.61
CA GLU A 36 1.30 -6.67 2.94
C GLU A 36 2.76 -7.07 3.16
N GLY A 37 3.53 -6.14 3.70
CA GLY A 37 4.94 -6.37 4.00
C GLY A 37 5.90 -5.77 2.98
N ARG A 38 7.08 -5.36 3.48
CA ARG A 38 8.11 -4.70 2.67
C ARG A 38 8.74 -5.66 1.69
N ARG A 39 8.95 -6.90 2.11
CA ARG A 39 9.64 -7.91 1.29
C ARG A 39 8.79 -8.30 0.08
N GLU A 40 7.53 -8.62 0.32
CA GLU A 40 6.56 -8.98 -0.72
C GLU A 40 6.33 -7.81 -1.67
N LEU A 41 6.19 -6.58 -1.14
CA LEU A 41 6.07 -5.38 -1.95
C LEU A 41 7.30 -5.15 -2.81
N GLY A 42 8.50 -5.29 -2.26
CA GLY A 42 9.75 -5.20 -3.01
C GLY A 42 9.79 -6.16 -4.20
N HIS A 43 9.44 -7.44 -3.98
CA HIS A 43 9.37 -8.41 -5.07
C HIS A 43 8.35 -8.03 -6.16
N CYS A 44 7.20 -7.48 -5.77
CA CYS A 44 6.21 -7.00 -6.74
C CYS A 44 6.75 -5.83 -7.58
N LEU A 45 7.41 -4.86 -6.95
CA LEU A 45 8.02 -3.73 -7.66
C LEU A 45 9.14 -4.20 -8.60
N ASP A 46 10.01 -5.11 -8.15
CA ASP A 46 11.08 -5.68 -8.97
C ASP A 46 10.53 -6.46 -10.18
N ALA A 47 9.37 -7.10 -10.02
CA ALA A 47 8.66 -7.78 -11.11
C ALA A 47 7.89 -6.82 -12.04
N GLY A 48 7.86 -5.52 -11.73
CA GLY A 48 7.21 -4.49 -12.54
C GLY A 48 5.71 -4.33 -12.30
N PHE A 49 5.17 -4.87 -11.20
CA PHE A 49 3.80 -4.55 -10.78
C PHE A 49 3.70 -3.09 -10.38
N ILE A 50 2.58 -2.46 -10.73
CA ILE A 50 2.43 -1.02 -10.59
C ILE A 50 1.73 -0.71 -9.27
N PRO A 51 2.33 0.04 -8.35
CA PRO A 51 1.66 0.43 -7.12
C PRO A 51 0.58 1.47 -7.41
N ASP A 52 -0.63 1.24 -6.91
CA ASP A 52 -1.73 2.21 -6.99
C ASP A 52 -1.77 3.08 -5.72
N THR A 53 -1.82 2.41 -4.56
CA THR A 53 -1.96 3.07 -3.27
C THR A 53 -1.08 2.38 -2.22
N LEU A 54 -0.26 3.14 -1.49
CA LEU A 54 0.53 2.69 -0.35
C LEU A 54 -0.10 3.20 0.95
N PHE A 55 -0.37 2.29 1.87
CA PHE A 55 -0.79 2.59 3.24
C PHE A 55 0.41 2.42 4.17
N VAL A 56 0.81 3.51 4.83
CA VAL A 56 2.08 3.59 5.55
C VAL A 56 1.82 3.93 7.01
N CYS A 57 2.37 3.12 7.93
CA CYS A 57 2.37 3.41 9.35
C CYS A 57 3.75 3.88 9.80
N ARG A 58 3.93 5.20 9.93
CA ARG A 58 5.21 5.86 10.30
C ARG A 58 5.67 5.54 11.73
N GLU A 59 4.80 4.96 12.55
CA GLU A 59 5.14 4.48 13.90
C GLU A 59 5.84 3.11 13.88
N ILE A 60 5.78 2.39 12.76
CA ILE A 60 6.29 1.02 12.61
C ILE A 60 7.41 0.94 11.58
N ILE A 61 7.23 1.57 10.40
CA ILE A 61 8.25 1.59 9.36
C ILE A 61 9.32 2.66 9.63
N SER A 62 10.58 2.34 9.40
CA SER A 62 11.67 3.32 9.48
C SER A 62 11.68 4.25 8.26
N ASP A 63 12.28 5.44 8.40
CA ASP A 63 12.47 6.37 7.28
C ASP A 63 13.26 5.73 6.13
N THR A 64 14.36 5.03 6.47
CA THR A 64 15.21 4.36 5.48
C THR A 64 14.47 3.27 4.72
N ASP A 65 13.65 2.46 5.39
CA ASP A 65 12.85 1.43 4.73
C ASP A 65 11.76 2.02 3.83
N LEU A 66 11.13 3.11 4.28
CA LEU A 66 10.12 3.79 3.49
C LEU A 66 10.74 4.41 2.24
N ASP A 67 11.88 5.10 2.38
CA ASP A 67 12.59 5.74 1.27
C ASP A 67 13.03 4.72 0.22
N ASP A 68 13.49 3.52 0.62
CA ASP A 68 13.83 2.43 -0.31
C ASP A 68 12.62 1.96 -1.13
N ILE A 69 11.48 1.74 -0.47
CA ILE A 69 10.24 1.32 -1.16
C ILE A 69 9.72 2.43 -2.08
N ILE A 70 9.74 3.68 -1.63
CA ILE A 70 9.30 4.82 -2.44
C ILE A 70 10.19 4.97 -3.67
N GLY A 71 11.52 4.85 -3.53
CA GLY A 71 12.44 4.89 -4.66
C GLY A 71 12.13 3.81 -5.70
N LYS A 72 11.93 2.56 -5.27
CA LYS A 72 11.53 1.46 -6.16
C LYS A 72 10.18 1.71 -6.84
N ALA A 73 9.21 2.24 -6.10
CA ALA A 73 7.90 2.58 -6.65
C ALA A 73 8.02 3.69 -7.70
N GLU A 74 8.80 4.74 -7.44
CA GLU A 74 9.05 5.83 -8.40
C GLU A 74 9.75 5.33 -9.66
N ASP A 75 10.72 4.41 -9.54
CA ASP A 75 11.39 3.79 -10.68
C ASP A 75 10.42 3.01 -11.57
N VAL A 76 9.52 2.22 -10.97
CA VAL A 76 8.47 1.50 -11.72
C VAL A 76 7.54 2.51 -12.40
N MET A 77 7.11 3.54 -11.67
CA MET A 77 6.17 4.55 -12.15
C MET A 77 6.72 5.38 -13.31
N HIS A 78 8.01 5.73 -13.25
CA HIS A 78 8.70 6.44 -14.32
C HIS A 78 8.74 5.62 -15.62
N LYS A 79 8.97 4.30 -15.53
CA LYS A 79 9.02 3.41 -16.70
C LYS A 79 7.68 3.29 -17.41
N VAL A 80 6.57 3.35 -16.68
CA VAL A 80 5.22 3.17 -17.22
C VAL A 80 4.46 4.49 -17.47
N GLN A 81 5.07 5.64 -17.17
CA GLN A 81 4.48 6.97 -17.30
C GLN A 81 3.12 7.14 -16.56
N ASP A 82 2.94 6.45 -15.44
CA ASP A 82 1.75 6.57 -14.58
C ASP A 82 2.13 7.40 -13.32
N PRO A 83 1.60 8.62 -13.15
CA PRO A 83 2.00 9.52 -12.07
C PRO A 83 1.16 9.37 -10.78
N ASP A 84 0.15 8.49 -10.76
CA ASP A 84 -0.96 8.55 -9.80
C ASP A 84 -0.78 7.69 -8.53
N LEU A 85 0.46 7.38 -8.15
CA LEU A 85 0.76 6.76 -6.85
C LEU A 85 0.18 7.59 -5.69
N GLN A 86 -0.68 6.97 -4.89
CA GLN A 86 -1.19 7.54 -3.64
C GLN A 86 -0.40 6.99 -2.46
N VAL A 87 -0.10 7.85 -1.50
CA VAL A 87 0.47 7.45 -0.22
C VAL A 87 -0.43 7.96 0.89
N ILE A 88 -0.92 7.02 1.69
CA ILE A 88 -1.85 7.26 2.78
C ILE A 88 -1.15 6.89 4.07
N GLU A 89 -0.85 7.88 4.88
CA GLU A 89 -0.32 7.66 6.22
C GLU A 89 -1.45 7.31 7.18
N ILE A 90 -1.29 6.20 7.91
CA ILE A 90 -2.26 5.72 8.89
C ILE A 90 -1.62 5.48 10.26
N PRO A 91 -2.28 5.83 11.37
CA PRO A 91 -1.76 5.60 12.71
C PRO A 91 -1.72 4.10 13.03
N ALA A 92 -0.87 3.69 13.97
CA ALA A 92 -0.69 2.29 14.38
C ALA A 92 -2.03 1.61 14.75
N ALA A 93 -2.88 2.31 15.51
CA ALA A 93 -4.20 1.81 15.91
C ALA A 93 -5.15 1.53 14.73
N LEU A 94 -4.95 2.18 13.58
CA LEU A 94 -5.69 1.89 12.35
C LEU A 94 -4.98 0.80 11.54
N TYR A 95 -3.66 0.85 11.47
CA TYR A 95 -2.83 -0.16 10.81
C TYR A 95 -3.11 -1.57 11.37
N ASP A 96 -3.18 -1.72 12.69
CA ASP A 96 -3.49 -2.98 13.38
C ASP A 96 -4.85 -3.58 12.98
N LYS A 97 -5.80 -2.76 12.51
CA LYS A 97 -7.12 -3.21 12.08
C LYS A 97 -7.15 -3.66 10.63
N VAL A 98 -6.20 -3.21 9.81
CA VAL A 98 -6.16 -3.49 8.36
C VAL A 98 -5.06 -4.48 7.98
N ALA A 99 -4.04 -4.64 8.84
CA ALA A 99 -3.02 -5.66 8.66
C ALA A 99 -3.59 -7.05 8.94
N TYR A 100 -3.31 -7.99 8.04
CA TYR A 100 -3.79 -9.36 8.13
C TYR A 100 -2.88 -10.25 9.00
N ARG A 101 -1.56 -10.01 9.03
CA ARG A 101 -0.57 -10.91 9.68
C ARG A 101 0.16 -10.34 10.90
N GLY A 102 -0.43 -9.37 11.60
CA GLY A 102 0.11 -8.89 12.88
C GLY A 102 0.98 -7.65 12.77
N GLY A 103 0.88 -6.90 11.67
CA GLY A 103 1.16 -5.47 11.68
C GLY A 103 2.64 -5.05 11.80
N THR A 104 3.61 -5.93 11.59
CA THR A 104 5.00 -5.66 11.99
C THR A 104 5.83 -4.83 11.02
N GLU A 105 5.43 -4.71 9.76
CA GLU A 105 6.25 -4.05 8.72
C GLU A 105 5.82 -2.64 8.35
N GLY A 106 4.68 -2.17 8.87
CA GLY A 106 4.22 -0.79 8.71
C GLY A 106 3.86 -0.37 7.27
N ILE A 107 3.67 -1.32 6.35
CA ILE A 107 3.28 -1.03 4.97
C ILE A 107 2.33 -2.08 4.38
N ILE A 108 1.31 -1.58 3.69
CA ILE A 108 0.38 -2.36 2.87
C ILE A 108 0.21 -1.62 1.54
N ALA A 109 0.08 -2.33 0.43
CA ALA A 109 -0.05 -1.76 -0.89
C ALA A 109 -1.22 -2.38 -1.66
N GLU A 110 -1.91 -1.55 -2.44
CA GLU A 110 -2.76 -1.96 -3.54
C GLU A 110 -1.94 -1.90 -4.82
N MET A 111 -1.87 -3.02 -5.55
CA MET A 111 -1.02 -3.21 -6.73
C MET A 111 -1.89 -3.57 -7.94
N LYS A 112 -1.50 -3.05 -9.12
CA LYS A 112 -2.04 -3.41 -10.44
C LYS A 112 -1.17 -4.50 -11.08
#